data_AF-V2ZDY4-F1
#
_entry.id   AF-V2ZDY4-F1
#
_cell.length_a   1.000
_cell.length_b   1.000
_cell.length_c   1.000
_cell.angle_alpha   90.00
_cell.angle_beta   90.00
_cell.angle_gamma   90.00
#
_symmetry.space_group_name_H-M   'P 1'
#
loop_
_entity.id
_entity.type
_entity.pdbx_description
1 polymer ?
#
loop_
_entity_poly.entity_id
_entity_poly.type
_entity_poly.pdbx_seq_one_letter_code
_entity_poly.pdbx_strand_id
1 'polypeptide(L)'
;MTSEQKDTLKNRLDENYAAFIDSLQGKTVSELIAMAPEITAVQQLHEELLDACDDDDAAFLLRFDDPLEVVRGYWESEITGYDHSGEMGHMLWRIREDNQDEFEQQDEKPFDRDEIILDPVMDFSGKEVAAYIEIGFDVGRRFQVYPNLDDSYGLYVKYDPVSQALRAELCIEDGYDGGKRWETVLLLPSEQKMIIGLMEEVCQKDMGRSLRDTWTDHHPAINREKPHLKKNGRCQHER
;
A
#
# COMPACT_ATOMS: atom_id res chain seq x y z
N MET A 1 1.17 21.63 17.08
CA MET A 1 1.49 20.36 16.41
C MET A 1 2.78 20.52 15.60
N THR A 2 2.86 21.48 14.68
CA THR A 2 4.00 21.67 13.75
C THR A 2 5.37 21.94 14.42
N SER A 3 5.43 22.68 15.54
CA SER A 3 6.71 22.92 16.24
C SER A 3 7.22 21.70 17.02
N GLU A 4 6.34 20.84 17.53
CA GLU A 4 6.69 19.77 18.47
C GLU A 4 7.48 18.64 17.80
N GLN A 5 7.15 18.31 16.55
CA GLN A 5 7.88 17.31 15.76
C GLN A 5 9.26 17.81 15.35
N LYS A 6 9.37 19.07 14.90
CA LYS A 6 10.67 19.69 14.59
C LYS A 6 11.55 19.83 15.84
N ASP A 7 10.98 20.19 16.99
CA ASP A 7 11.69 20.23 18.27
C ASP A 7 12.18 18.82 18.68
N THR A 8 11.36 17.78 18.45
CA THR A 8 11.74 16.39 18.73
C THR A 8 12.85 15.91 17.79
N LEU A 9 12.75 16.20 16.49
CA LEU A 9 13.80 15.88 15.53
C LEU A 9 15.10 16.59 15.89
N LYS A 10 15.03 17.88 16.25
CA LYS A 10 16.19 18.64 16.70
C LYS A 10 16.90 17.95 17.86
N ASN A 11 16.17 17.56 18.90
CA ASN A 11 16.77 16.87 20.05
C ASN A 11 17.42 15.55 19.64
N ARG A 12 16.79 14.78 18.75
CA ARG A 12 17.36 13.52 18.25
C ARG A 12 18.64 13.75 17.44
N LEU A 13 18.66 14.73 16.55
CA LEU A 13 19.83 15.11 15.77
C LEU A 13 20.97 15.59 16.68
N ASP A 14 20.66 16.36 17.74
CA ASP A 14 21.65 16.80 18.74
C ASP A 14 22.25 15.59 19.49
N GLU A 15 21.43 14.59 19.87
CA GLU A 15 21.89 13.35 20.50
C GLU A 15 22.77 12.51 19.56
N ASN A 16 22.35 12.30 18.30
CA ASN A 16 23.14 11.56 17.32
C ASN A 16 24.46 12.26 17.00
N TYR A 17 24.44 13.60 16.89
CA TYR A 17 25.65 14.38 16.66
C TYR A 17 26.61 14.28 17.85
N ALA A 18 26.13 14.36 19.09
CA ALA A 18 26.96 14.17 20.28
C ALA A 18 27.59 12.77 20.32
N ALA A 19 26.81 11.73 20.01
CA ALA A 19 27.32 10.35 19.91
C ALA A 19 28.39 10.20 18.81
N PHE A 20 28.20 10.85 17.66
CA PHE A 20 29.20 10.88 16.59
C PHE A 20 30.48 11.56 17.05
N ILE A 21 30.41 12.74 17.69
CA ILE A 21 31.57 13.45 18.23
C ILE A 21 32.31 12.61 19.28
N ASP A 22 31.58 11.94 20.17
CA ASP A 22 32.18 11.02 21.15
C ASP A 22 32.87 9.83 20.46
N SER A 23 32.35 9.32 19.35
CA SER A 23 33.00 8.27 18.56
C SER A 23 34.34 8.70 17.93
N LEU A 24 34.53 10.01 17.74
CA LEU A 24 35.79 10.58 17.26
C LEU A 24 36.84 10.66 18.38
N GLN A 25 36.41 10.69 19.65
CA GLN A 25 37.31 10.73 20.80
C GLN A 25 38.09 9.41 20.91
N GLY A 26 39.40 9.48 20.72
CA GLY A 26 40.29 8.32 20.76
C GLY A 26 40.81 7.85 19.39
N LYS A 27 40.32 8.44 18.29
CA LYS A 27 40.91 8.25 16.96
C LYS A 27 42.24 8.98 16.83
N THR A 28 43.13 8.45 16.01
CA THR A 28 44.41 9.08 15.69
C THR A 28 44.22 10.25 14.74
N VAL A 29 45.21 11.15 14.68
CA VAL A 29 45.20 12.29 13.75
C VAL A 29 45.04 11.84 12.30
N SER A 30 45.68 10.73 11.90
CA SER A 30 45.56 10.20 10.54
C SER A 30 44.16 9.67 10.23
N GLU A 31 43.49 9.02 11.18
CA GLU A 31 42.11 8.58 11.03
C GLU A 31 41.15 9.76 10.95
N LEU A 32 41.35 10.79 11.78
CA LEU A 32 40.55 12.01 11.73
C LEU A 32 40.71 12.77 10.41
N ILE A 33 41.92 12.82 9.85
CA ILE A 33 42.15 13.39 8.51
C ILE A 33 41.43 12.59 7.43
N ALA A 34 41.45 11.25 7.52
CA ALA A 34 40.76 10.40 6.55
C ALA A 34 39.24 10.57 6.62
N MET A 35 38.69 10.75 7.83
CA MET A 35 37.26 10.98 8.08
C MET A 35 36.85 12.46 7.91
N ALA A 36 37.75 13.36 7.50
CA ALA A 36 37.43 14.78 7.36
C ALA A 36 36.21 15.07 6.44
N PRO A 37 35.99 14.35 5.32
CA PRO A 37 34.78 14.50 4.51
C PRO A 37 33.51 14.12 5.28
N GLU A 38 33.52 12.97 5.96
CA GLU A 38 32.39 12.48 6.78
C GLU A 38 32.09 13.46 7.92
N ILE A 39 33.11 13.98 8.60
CA ILE A 39 32.96 14.97 9.68
C ILE A 39 32.31 16.24 9.14
N THR A 40 32.72 16.71 7.96
CA THR A 40 32.17 17.91 7.32
C THR A 40 30.71 17.69 6.92
N ALA A 41 30.40 16.54 6.32
CA ALA A 41 29.05 16.14 5.94
C ALA A 41 28.11 16.12 7.16
N VAL A 42 28.53 15.47 8.24
CA VAL A 42 27.74 15.38 9.48
C VAL A 42 27.52 16.76 10.12
N GLN A 43 28.52 17.64 10.10
CA GLN A 43 28.37 19.00 10.61
C GLN A 43 27.34 19.81 9.80
N GLN A 44 27.42 19.76 8.47
CA GLN A 44 26.47 20.45 7.59
C GLN A 44 25.05 19.94 7.79
N LEU A 45 24.86 18.62 7.86
CA LEU A 45 23.57 18.01 8.11
C LEU A 45 23.01 18.38 9.48
N HIS A 46 23.84 18.44 10.52
CA HIS A 46 23.40 18.85 11.84
C HIS A 46 22.92 20.31 11.88
N GLU A 47 23.57 21.20 11.14
CA GLU A 47 23.27 22.64 11.12
C GLU A 47 22.10 23.00 10.20
N GLU A 48 22.01 22.40 9.02
CA GLU A 48 21.14 22.89 7.93
C GLU A 48 19.91 21.99 7.67
N LEU A 49 19.93 20.71 8.08
CA LEU A 49 18.86 19.75 7.76
C LEU A 49 17.49 20.18 8.30
N LEU A 50 17.46 20.72 9.52
CA LEU A 50 16.20 21.10 10.16
C LEU A 50 15.51 22.27 9.44
N ASP A 51 16.30 23.18 8.85
CA ASP A 51 15.80 24.32 8.09
C ASP A 51 15.26 23.90 6.72
N ALA A 52 15.83 22.84 6.14
CA ALA A 52 15.37 22.25 4.88
C ALA A 52 14.14 21.33 5.03
N CYS A 53 13.94 20.71 6.20
CA CYS A 53 12.81 19.80 6.44
C CYS A 53 11.48 20.55 6.54
N ASP A 54 10.44 20.04 5.88
CA ASP A 54 9.05 20.34 6.25
C ASP A 54 8.56 19.47 7.44
N ASP A 55 7.28 19.55 7.77
CA ASP A 55 6.72 18.79 8.89
C ASP A 55 6.62 17.28 8.59
N ASP A 56 6.41 16.92 7.32
CA ASP A 56 6.33 15.52 6.88
C ASP A 56 7.73 14.89 6.83
N ASP A 57 8.73 15.65 6.40
CA ASP A 57 10.15 15.27 6.47
C ASP A 57 10.57 15.03 7.92
N ALA A 58 10.16 15.92 8.83
CA ALA A 58 10.47 15.77 10.25
C ALA A 58 9.83 14.50 10.84
N ALA A 59 8.56 14.23 10.51
CA ALA A 59 7.86 13.03 10.95
C ALA A 59 8.45 11.75 10.33
N PHE A 60 8.97 11.82 9.10
CA PHE A 60 9.62 10.71 8.43
C PHE A 60 10.99 10.38 9.04
N LEU A 61 11.85 11.38 9.23
CA LEU A 61 13.19 11.18 9.82
C LEU A 61 13.12 10.66 11.26
N LEU A 62 12.10 11.03 12.02
CA LEU A 62 11.87 10.53 13.38
C LEU A 62 11.56 9.03 13.47
N ARG A 63 11.35 8.34 12.35
CA ARG A 63 11.18 6.88 12.31
C ARG A 63 12.50 6.12 12.43
N PHE A 64 13.62 6.77 12.19
CA PHE A 64 14.95 6.18 12.31
C PHE A 64 15.50 6.37 13.73
N ASP A 65 16.22 5.35 14.22
CA ASP A 65 16.92 5.44 15.51
C ASP A 65 18.11 6.43 15.45
N ASP A 66 18.76 6.51 14.28
CA ASP A 66 19.85 7.44 13.97
C ASP A 66 19.61 8.13 12.62
N PRO A 67 18.72 9.14 12.57
CA PRO A 67 18.45 9.89 11.34
C PRO A 67 19.69 10.55 10.75
N LEU A 68 20.69 10.91 11.58
CA LEU A 68 21.90 11.60 11.14
C LEU A 68 22.83 10.67 10.34
N GLU A 69 22.97 9.42 10.75
CA GLU A 69 23.69 8.38 10.01
C GLU A 69 23.05 8.11 8.64
N VAL A 70 21.72 8.05 8.61
CA VAL A 70 20.95 7.80 7.38
C VAL A 70 21.19 8.91 6.37
N VAL A 71 20.97 10.17 6.75
CA VAL A 71 21.14 11.30 5.81
C VAL A 71 22.59 11.47 5.36
N ARG A 72 23.58 11.14 6.20
CA ARG A 72 25.01 11.22 5.84
C ARG A 72 25.33 10.36 4.61
N GLY A 73 24.83 9.12 4.59
CA GLY A 73 25.10 8.18 3.48
C GLY A 73 24.63 8.69 2.12
N TYR A 74 23.58 9.53 2.11
CA TYR A 74 23.05 10.13 0.90
C TYR A 74 23.70 11.48 0.61
N TRP A 75 23.99 12.28 1.63
CA TRP A 75 24.59 13.61 1.48
C TRP A 75 25.95 13.59 0.78
N GLU A 76 26.79 12.58 1.08
CA GLU A 76 28.09 12.42 0.43
C GLU A 76 27.99 12.19 -1.08
N SER A 77 26.85 11.71 -1.57
CA SER A 77 26.60 11.47 -3.00
C SER A 77 25.98 12.66 -3.74
N GLU A 78 25.47 13.66 -3.02
CA GLU A 78 24.64 14.74 -3.56
C GLU A 78 25.30 16.13 -3.53
N ILE A 79 26.40 16.31 -2.78
CA ILE A 79 27.02 17.64 -2.61
C ILE A 79 27.71 18.14 -3.90
N THR A 80 27.23 19.26 -4.47
CA THR A 80 27.79 19.86 -5.69
C THR A 80 28.06 21.37 -5.63
N GLY A 81 27.85 22.05 -4.50
CA GLY A 81 27.95 23.51 -4.43
C GLY A 81 28.14 24.13 -3.05
N TYR A 82 27.69 25.39 -2.90
CA TYR A 82 27.74 26.20 -1.67
C TYR A 82 26.34 26.58 -1.14
N ASP A 83 25.28 26.44 -1.95
CA ASP A 83 23.88 26.56 -1.51
C ASP A 83 23.28 25.16 -1.54
N HIS A 84 23.06 24.62 -0.35
CA HIS A 84 22.76 23.21 -0.14
C HIS A 84 21.26 22.95 0.00
N SER A 85 20.44 24.00 0.09
CA SER A 85 19.00 23.86 0.36
C SER A 85 18.28 22.99 -0.68
N GLY A 86 18.61 23.17 -1.96
CA GLY A 86 18.08 22.35 -3.06
C GLY A 86 18.62 20.92 -3.05
N GLU A 87 19.88 20.73 -2.70
CA GLU A 87 20.54 19.42 -2.60
C GLU A 87 20.00 18.62 -1.41
N MET A 88 19.71 19.29 -0.29
CA MET A 88 19.09 18.68 0.89
C MET A 88 17.65 18.25 0.62
N GLY A 89 16.88 19.08 -0.08
CA GLY A 89 15.53 18.68 -0.51
C GLY A 89 15.57 17.46 -1.44
N HIS A 90 16.52 17.42 -2.37
CA HIS A 90 16.71 16.26 -3.27
C HIS A 90 17.14 15.00 -2.51
N MET A 91 18.06 15.13 -1.56
CA MET A 91 18.49 14.06 -0.67
C MET A 91 17.32 13.50 0.16
N LEU A 92 16.50 14.36 0.76
CA LEU A 92 15.31 13.96 1.52
C LEU A 92 14.31 13.21 0.65
N TRP A 93 14.08 13.69 -0.58
CA TRP A 93 13.24 13.00 -1.56
C TRP A 93 13.79 11.60 -1.90
N ARG A 94 15.10 11.49 -2.13
CA ARG A 94 15.77 10.22 -2.47
C ARG A 94 15.77 9.21 -1.31
N ILE A 95 15.98 9.67 -0.08
CA ILE A 95 15.85 8.81 1.11
C ILE A 95 14.43 8.29 1.22
N ARG A 96 13.42 9.15 0.97
CA ARG A 96 12.02 8.72 0.98
C ARG A 96 11.75 7.68 -0.12
N GLU A 97 12.24 7.89 -1.34
CA GLU A 97 12.10 6.94 -2.46
C GLU A 97 12.78 5.60 -2.15
N ASP A 98 14.03 5.61 -1.67
CA ASP A 98 14.81 4.39 -1.42
C ASP A 98 14.36 3.62 -0.18
N ASN A 99 13.68 4.28 0.77
CA ASN A 99 13.20 3.67 2.02
C ASN A 99 11.68 3.44 2.07
N GLN A 100 10.94 3.80 1.01
CA GLN A 100 9.49 3.60 0.94
C GLN A 100 9.12 2.12 1.13
N ASP A 101 9.90 1.20 0.55
CA ASP A 101 9.64 -0.24 0.63
C ASP A 101 9.93 -0.87 2.02
N GLU A 102 10.90 -0.33 2.77
CA GLU A 102 11.35 -0.89 4.07
C GLU A 102 10.49 -0.43 5.25
N PHE A 103 9.94 0.79 5.23
CA PHE A 103 9.13 1.33 6.32
C PHE A 103 7.62 1.16 6.13
N GLU A 104 7.15 0.82 4.93
CA GLU A 104 5.74 0.46 4.67
C GLU A 104 5.42 -1.01 4.99
N GLN A 105 6.44 -1.83 5.27
CA GLN A 105 6.25 -3.21 5.74
C GLN A 105 5.97 -3.32 7.26
N GLN A 106 5.97 -2.22 8.02
CA GLN A 106 5.42 -2.21 9.38
C GLN A 106 3.95 -1.79 9.34
N ASP A 107 3.12 -2.85 9.32
CA ASP A 107 1.65 -2.92 9.27
C ASP A 107 1.01 -2.53 7.93
N GLU A 108 0.76 -3.55 7.09
CA GLU A 108 -0.37 -3.57 6.15
C GLU A 108 -1.65 -3.29 6.94
N LYS A 109 -1.93 -2.00 7.19
CA LYS A 109 -3.12 -1.60 7.94
C LYS A 109 -4.32 -2.04 7.11
N PRO A 110 -5.16 -2.98 7.61
CA PRO A 110 -6.36 -3.36 6.89
C PRO A 110 -7.27 -2.14 6.73
N PHE A 111 -7.96 -2.05 5.60
CA PHE A 111 -9.02 -1.06 5.46
C PHE A 111 -10.30 -1.55 6.14
N ASP A 112 -11.04 -0.60 6.71
CA ASP A 112 -12.30 -0.84 7.37
C ASP A 112 -13.50 -0.71 6.40
N ARG A 113 -14.67 -1.15 6.84
CA ARG A 113 -15.89 -1.20 6.03
C ARG A 113 -16.36 0.18 5.56
N ASP A 114 -16.12 1.21 6.36
CA ASP A 114 -16.50 2.60 6.10
C ASP A 114 -15.59 3.31 5.09
N GLU A 115 -14.43 2.72 4.79
CA GLU A 115 -13.49 3.23 3.78
C GLU A 115 -13.79 2.70 2.37
N ILE A 116 -14.84 1.87 2.21
CA ILE A 116 -15.23 1.30 0.92
C ILE A 116 -16.73 1.40 0.66
N ILE A 117 -17.11 1.55 -0.60
CA ILE A 117 -18.50 1.52 -1.05
C ILE A 117 -18.61 0.53 -2.21
N LEU A 118 -19.29 -0.58 -1.98
CA LEU A 118 -19.60 -1.56 -3.02
C LEU A 118 -20.72 -1.01 -3.91
N ASP A 119 -20.47 -0.95 -5.22
CA ASP A 119 -21.51 -0.66 -6.20
C ASP A 119 -22.52 -1.82 -6.22
N PRO A 120 -23.83 -1.57 -6.02
CA PRO A 120 -24.84 -2.61 -6.04
C PRO A 120 -24.95 -3.33 -7.39
N VAL A 121 -24.46 -2.71 -8.47
CA VAL A 121 -24.48 -3.29 -9.82
C VAL A 121 -23.31 -4.26 -10.01
N MET A 122 -23.53 -5.51 -9.65
CA MET A 122 -22.57 -6.61 -9.88
C MET A 122 -22.85 -7.35 -11.21
N ASP A 123 -21.78 -7.84 -11.85
CA ASP A 123 -21.86 -8.66 -13.06
C ASP A 123 -21.83 -10.16 -12.73
N PHE A 124 -22.92 -10.84 -13.08
CA PHE A 124 -23.11 -12.28 -12.91
C PHE A 124 -23.01 -13.07 -14.21
N SER A 125 -22.62 -12.44 -15.33
CA SER A 125 -22.58 -13.09 -16.64
C SER A 125 -21.40 -14.07 -16.81
N GLY A 126 -20.36 -13.90 -16.00
CA GLY A 126 -19.15 -14.70 -16.03
C GLY A 126 -19.11 -15.84 -15.01
N LYS A 127 -18.10 -16.71 -15.13
CA LYS A 127 -17.84 -17.78 -14.15
C LYS A 127 -17.61 -17.26 -12.72
N GLU A 128 -17.24 -16.00 -12.60
CA GLU A 128 -17.05 -15.28 -11.36
C GLU A 128 -17.99 -14.09 -11.34
N VAL A 129 -18.40 -13.69 -10.14
CA VAL A 129 -19.14 -12.45 -9.92
C VAL A 129 -18.15 -11.30 -9.85
N ALA A 130 -18.28 -10.34 -10.75
CA ALA A 130 -17.46 -9.14 -10.75
C ALA A 130 -18.19 -7.97 -10.08
N ALA A 131 -17.49 -7.22 -9.23
CA ALA A 131 -18.05 -6.05 -8.57
C ALA A 131 -17.05 -4.89 -8.56
N TYR A 132 -17.58 -3.68 -8.61
CA TYR A 132 -16.82 -2.44 -8.47
C TYR A 132 -16.95 -1.92 -7.03
N ILE A 133 -15.84 -1.44 -6.48
CA ILE A 133 -15.73 -0.89 -5.14
C ILE A 133 -15.07 0.48 -5.26
N GLU A 134 -15.79 1.51 -4.85
CA GLU A 134 -15.20 2.82 -4.58
C GLU A 134 -14.40 2.73 -3.27
N ILE A 135 -13.20 3.29 -3.28
CA ILE A 135 -12.27 3.23 -2.14
C ILE A 135 -11.93 4.64 -1.68
N GLY A 136 -11.91 4.83 -0.36
CA GLY A 136 -11.54 6.07 0.32
C GLY A 136 -10.31 5.94 1.22
N PHE A 137 -9.67 4.77 1.24
CA PHE A 137 -8.40 4.55 1.94
C PHE A 137 -7.19 4.86 1.04
N ASP A 138 -6.03 5.07 1.67
CA ASP A 138 -4.77 5.33 0.98
C ASP A 138 -4.24 4.05 0.29
N VAL A 139 -4.28 4.05 -1.06
CA VAL A 139 -3.84 2.92 -1.89
C VAL A 139 -2.33 2.68 -1.86
N GLY A 140 -1.52 3.72 -1.68
CA GLY A 140 -0.08 3.60 -1.53
C GLY A 140 0.24 2.86 -0.25
N ARG A 141 -0.36 3.31 0.86
CA ARG A 141 -0.19 2.67 2.15
C ARG A 141 -0.68 1.22 2.20
N ARG A 142 -1.78 0.88 1.52
CA ARG A 142 -2.35 -0.47 1.58
C ARG A 142 -1.74 -1.43 0.58
N PHE A 143 -1.52 -0.99 -0.66
CA PHE A 143 -1.14 -1.86 -1.78
C PHE A 143 0.25 -1.55 -2.35
N GLN A 144 0.95 -0.54 -1.83
CA GLN A 144 2.22 -0.03 -2.39
C GLN A 144 2.07 0.37 -3.86
N VAL A 145 0.90 0.88 -4.22
CA VAL A 145 0.60 1.41 -5.55
C VAL A 145 0.40 2.91 -5.44
N TYR A 146 1.18 3.66 -6.23
CA TYR A 146 1.22 5.13 -6.21
C TYR A 146 0.67 5.73 -7.51
N PRO A 147 -0.63 6.03 -7.59
CA PRO A 147 -1.21 6.82 -8.68
C PRO A 147 -0.67 8.26 -8.70
N ASN A 148 -0.67 8.90 -9.87
CA ASN A 148 -0.36 10.32 -9.96
C ASN A 148 -1.48 11.17 -9.31
N LEU A 149 -1.19 12.43 -8.99
CA LEU A 149 -2.14 13.32 -8.31
C LEU A 149 -3.49 13.48 -9.04
N ASP A 150 -3.45 13.44 -10.38
CA ASP A 150 -4.62 13.60 -11.24
C ASP A 150 -5.28 12.26 -11.62
N ASP A 151 -4.67 11.12 -11.26
CA ASP A 151 -5.22 9.80 -11.56
C ASP A 151 -6.46 9.52 -10.70
N SER A 152 -7.47 8.90 -11.31
CA SER A 152 -8.58 8.32 -10.56
C SER A 152 -8.38 6.82 -10.43
N TYR A 153 -8.86 6.23 -9.33
CA TYR A 153 -8.68 4.80 -9.10
C TYR A 153 -9.86 4.19 -8.37
N GLY A 154 -10.06 2.90 -8.61
CA GLY A 154 -11.12 2.11 -7.99
C GLY A 154 -10.80 0.64 -8.00
N LEU A 155 -11.39 -0.09 -7.06
CA LEU A 155 -11.08 -1.50 -6.81
C LEU A 155 -12.11 -2.39 -7.50
N TYR A 156 -11.65 -3.35 -8.30
CA TYR A 156 -12.50 -4.36 -8.92
C TYR A 156 -12.22 -5.71 -8.27
N VAL A 157 -13.29 -6.40 -7.86
CA VAL A 157 -13.18 -7.73 -7.27
C VAL A 157 -13.87 -8.76 -8.13
N LYS A 158 -13.30 -9.96 -8.19
CA LYS A 158 -13.85 -11.12 -8.88
C LYS A 158 -13.95 -12.27 -7.88
N TYR A 159 -15.18 -12.68 -7.59
CA TYR A 159 -15.50 -13.74 -6.65
C TYR A 159 -15.93 -15.02 -7.38
N ASP A 160 -15.31 -16.14 -7.06
CA ASP A 160 -15.72 -17.47 -7.54
C ASP A 160 -16.65 -18.12 -6.50
N PRO A 161 -17.97 -18.29 -6.77
CA PRO A 161 -18.90 -18.88 -5.82
C PRO A 161 -18.70 -20.37 -5.56
N VAL A 162 -17.88 -21.07 -6.37
CA VAL A 162 -17.57 -22.50 -6.23
C VAL A 162 -16.35 -22.69 -5.35
N SER A 163 -15.25 -22.00 -5.65
CA SER A 163 -14.00 -22.11 -4.87
C SER A 163 -13.95 -21.17 -3.65
N GLN A 164 -14.87 -20.21 -3.58
CA GLN A 164 -14.91 -19.12 -2.60
C GLN A 164 -13.66 -18.22 -2.64
N ALA A 165 -12.88 -18.28 -3.72
CA ALA A 165 -11.73 -17.42 -3.92
C ALA A 165 -12.19 -16.02 -4.34
N LEU A 166 -11.59 -14.99 -3.75
CA LEU A 166 -11.75 -13.60 -4.15
C LEU A 166 -10.40 -13.09 -4.65
N ARG A 167 -10.39 -12.48 -5.83
CA ARG A 167 -9.24 -11.72 -6.32
C ARG A 167 -9.62 -10.27 -6.55
N ALA A 168 -8.64 -9.39 -6.47
CA ALA A 168 -8.82 -7.96 -6.63
C ALA A 168 -7.82 -7.36 -7.61
N GLU A 169 -8.28 -6.40 -8.38
CA GLU A 169 -7.49 -5.62 -9.33
C GLU A 169 -7.79 -4.14 -9.08
N LEU A 170 -6.75 -3.33 -8.89
CA LEU A 170 -6.85 -1.88 -8.82
C LEU A 170 -6.83 -1.33 -10.24
N CYS A 171 -7.89 -0.64 -10.64
CA CYS A 171 -7.93 0.10 -11.90
C CYS A 171 -7.49 1.53 -11.63
N ILE A 172 -6.47 2.00 -12.33
CA ILE A 172 -6.00 3.38 -12.28
C ILE A 172 -6.22 3.98 -13.66
N GLU A 173 -6.99 5.06 -13.71
CA GLU A 173 -7.31 5.83 -14.89
C GLU A 173 -6.54 7.14 -14.87
N ASP A 174 -5.68 7.32 -15.87
CA ASP A 174 -4.80 8.47 -16.05
C ASP A 174 -5.63 9.75 -16.21
N GLY A 175 -5.32 10.77 -15.41
CA GLY A 175 -6.04 12.04 -15.40
C GLY A 175 -5.90 12.88 -16.67
N TYR A 176 -4.86 12.65 -17.47
CA TYR A 176 -4.54 13.44 -18.66
C TYR A 176 -5.13 12.83 -19.93
N ASP A 177 -5.01 11.51 -20.12
CA ASP A 177 -5.43 10.85 -21.35
C ASP A 177 -6.56 9.81 -21.18
N GLY A 178 -6.97 9.51 -19.94
CA GLY A 178 -8.01 8.52 -19.63
C GLY A 178 -7.57 7.07 -19.85
N GLY A 179 -6.27 6.83 -20.06
CA GLY A 179 -5.68 5.52 -20.18
C GLY A 179 -5.86 4.72 -18.89
N LYS A 180 -6.18 3.42 -19.01
CA LYS A 180 -6.41 2.55 -17.85
C LYS A 180 -5.29 1.54 -17.69
N ARG A 181 -4.68 1.52 -16.50
CA ARG A 181 -3.79 0.44 -16.05
C ARG A 181 -4.46 -0.38 -14.96
N TRP A 182 -4.10 -1.66 -14.90
CA TRP A 182 -4.68 -2.63 -13.98
C TRP A 182 -3.57 -3.29 -13.19
N GLU A 183 -3.63 -3.18 -11.87
CA GLU A 183 -2.65 -3.79 -10.97
C GLU A 183 -3.34 -4.87 -10.14
N THR A 184 -2.77 -6.08 -10.08
CA THR A 184 -3.30 -7.15 -9.23
C THR A 184 -2.87 -6.87 -7.78
N VAL A 185 -3.84 -6.78 -6.87
CA VAL A 185 -3.59 -6.45 -5.46
C VAL A 185 -4.00 -7.61 -4.55
N LEU A 186 -3.25 -7.80 -3.47
CA LEU A 186 -3.50 -8.85 -2.49
C LEU A 186 -4.36 -8.32 -1.33
N LEU A 187 -5.53 -8.92 -1.16
CA LEU A 187 -6.42 -8.64 -0.04
C LEU A 187 -6.07 -9.51 1.16
N LEU A 188 -6.11 -8.92 2.35
CA LEU A 188 -6.00 -9.65 3.60
C LEU A 188 -7.21 -10.57 3.79
N PRO A 189 -7.08 -11.69 4.52
CA PRO A 189 -8.21 -12.60 4.76
C PRO A 189 -9.43 -11.93 5.41
N SER A 190 -9.21 -10.94 6.28
CA SER A 190 -10.27 -10.14 6.91
C SER A 190 -11.05 -9.30 5.89
N GLU A 191 -10.35 -8.65 4.97
CA GLU A 191 -10.92 -7.80 3.91
C GLU A 191 -11.69 -8.63 2.89
N GLN A 192 -11.15 -9.79 2.49
CA GLN A 192 -11.85 -10.71 1.59
C GLN A 192 -13.19 -11.14 2.20
N LYS A 193 -13.18 -11.53 3.48
CA LYS A 193 -14.40 -11.92 4.19
C LYS A 193 -15.40 -10.77 4.30
N MET A 194 -14.92 -9.56 4.56
CA MET A 194 -15.75 -8.36 4.63
C MET A 194 -16.40 -8.05 3.28
N ILE A 195 -15.63 -8.04 2.19
CA ILE A 195 -16.12 -7.75 0.83
C ILE A 195 -17.15 -8.78 0.39
N ILE A 196 -16.89 -10.07 0.61
CA ILE A 196 -17.88 -11.14 0.29
C ILE A 196 -19.17 -10.93 1.09
N GLY A 197 -19.06 -10.52 2.36
CA GLY A 197 -20.22 -10.16 3.19
C GLY A 197 -21.03 -9.00 2.60
N LEU A 198 -20.37 -7.96 2.10
CA LEU A 198 -21.03 -6.83 1.43
C LEU A 198 -21.75 -7.28 0.15
N MET A 199 -21.10 -8.11 -0.68
CA MET A 199 -21.71 -8.66 -1.89
C MET A 199 -22.97 -9.48 -1.57
N GLU A 200 -22.91 -10.31 -0.52
CA GLU A 200 -24.05 -11.07 -0.02
C GLU A 200 -25.19 -10.16 0.47
N GLU A 201 -24.88 -9.12 1.25
CA GLU A 201 -25.86 -8.15 1.74
C GLU A 201 -26.56 -7.42 0.59
N VAL A 202 -25.84 -7.01 -0.46
CA VAL A 202 -26.42 -6.39 -1.65
C VAL A 202 -27.39 -7.36 -2.34
N CYS A 203 -26.99 -8.61 -2.58
CA CYS A 203 -27.90 -9.61 -3.17
C CYS A 203 -29.15 -9.85 -2.33
N GLN A 204 -29.00 -9.92 -1.01
CA GLN A 204 -30.14 -10.11 -0.12
C GLN A 204 -31.09 -8.91 -0.13
N LYS A 205 -30.55 -7.69 -0.15
CA LYS A 205 -31.34 -6.46 -0.15
C LYS A 205 -32.08 -6.23 -1.47
N ASP A 206 -31.39 -6.42 -2.60
CA ASP A 206 -31.90 -6.02 -3.91
C ASP A 206 -32.65 -7.16 -4.61
N MET A 207 -32.27 -8.41 -4.35
CA MET A 207 -32.84 -9.60 -5.02
C MET A 207 -33.54 -10.57 -4.06
N GLY A 208 -33.38 -10.39 -2.74
CA GLY A 208 -33.98 -11.28 -1.73
C GLY A 208 -33.38 -12.69 -1.72
N ARG A 209 -32.17 -12.86 -2.23
CA ARG A 209 -31.50 -14.17 -2.41
C ARG A 209 -30.02 -14.09 -2.02
N SER A 210 -29.39 -15.25 -1.84
CA SER A 210 -27.95 -15.32 -1.60
C SER A 210 -27.15 -15.00 -2.86
N LEU A 211 -25.90 -14.56 -2.69
CA LEU A 211 -24.96 -14.29 -3.79
C LEU A 211 -24.79 -15.52 -4.70
N ARG A 212 -24.72 -16.70 -4.08
CA ARG A 212 -24.55 -17.97 -4.78
C ARG A 212 -25.79 -18.38 -5.58
N ASP A 213 -26.98 -18.20 -5.01
CA ASP A 213 -28.22 -18.55 -5.72
C ASP A 213 -28.43 -17.64 -6.93
N THR A 214 -28.20 -16.34 -6.76
CA THR A 214 -28.21 -15.36 -7.86
C THR A 214 -27.27 -15.79 -8.98
N TRP A 215 -26.00 -16.10 -8.66
CA TRP A 215 -25.04 -16.55 -9.67
C TRP A 215 -25.47 -17.87 -10.37
N THR A 216 -26.09 -18.78 -9.61
CA THR A 216 -26.54 -20.09 -10.14
C THR A 216 -27.64 -19.92 -11.19
N ASP A 217 -28.56 -18.97 -11.00
CA ASP A 217 -29.64 -18.68 -11.96
C ASP A 217 -29.09 -18.18 -13.31
N HIS A 218 -27.97 -17.45 -13.28
CA HIS A 218 -27.27 -17.00 -14.49
C HIS A 218 -26.47 -18.14 -15.17
N HIS A 219 -26.21 -19.25 -14.47
CA HIS A 219 -25.40 -20.37 -14.95
C HIS A 219 -26.10 -21.74 -14.85
N PRO A 220 -27.27 -21.94 -15.48
CA PRO A 220 -28.07 -23.15 -15.35
C PRO A 220 -27.35 -24.41 -15.89
N ALA A 221 -26.35 -24.25 -16.76
CA ALA A 221 -25.56 -25.35 -17.32
C ALA A 221 -24.57 -25.97 -16.32
N ILE A 222 -24.11 -25.22 -15.32
CA ILE A 222 -23.17 -25.70 -14.29
C ILE A 222 -23.90 -26.62 -13.30
N ASN A 223 -25.22 -26.46 -13.16
CA ASN A 223 -26.07 -27.20 -12.22
C ASN A 223 -26.91 -28.30 -12.86
N ARG A 224 -26.51 -28.85 -14.03
CA ARG A 224 -27.07 -30.14 -14.49
C ARG A 224 -26.57 -31.27 -13.59
N GLU A 225 -27.06 -31.34 -12.36
CA GLU A 225 -27.25 -32.62 -11.71
C GLU A 225 -28.17 -33.44 -12.61
N LYS A 226 -27.61 -34.44 -13.31
CA LYS A 226 -28.39 -35.37 -14.12
C LYS A 226 -29.44 -36.03 -13.22
N PRO A 227 -30.76 -35.82 -13.38
CA PRO A 227 -31.72 -36.77 -12.88
C PRO A 227 -31.77 -37.89 -13.92
N HIS A 228 -30.78 -38.77 -13.92
CA HIS A 228 -30.95 -40.08 -14.55
C HIS A 228 -31.86 -40.89 -13.64
N LEU A 229 -33.17 -40.61 -13.72
CA LEU A 229 -34.20 -41.56 -13.36
C LEU A 229 -34.01 -42.78 -14.28
N LYS A 230 -33.19 -43.73 -13.83
CA LYS A 230 -33.23 -45.11 -14.30
C LYS A 230 -34.65 -45.62 -14.04
N LYS A 231 -35.53 -45.52 -15.04
CA LYS A 231 -36.70 -46.39 -15.13
C LYS A 231 -36.18 -47.81 -15.33
N ASN A 232 -35.94 -48.53 -14.23
CA ASN A 232 -35.88 -49.99 -14.23
C ASN A 232 -37.30 -50.52 -14.53
N GLY A 233 -37.69 -50.50 -15.80
CA GLY A 233 -38.79 -51.32 -16.28
C GLY A 233 -38.30 -52.74 -16.50
N ARG A 234 -38.33 -53.56 -15.44
CA ARG A 234 -38.21 -55.01 -15.60
C ARG A 234 -39.44 -55.48 -16.37
N CYS A 235 -39.22 -56.03 -17.56
CA CYS A 235 -40.16 -56.96 -18.18
C CYS A 235 -40.42 -58.12 -17.21
N GLN A 236 -41.68 -58.34 -16.86
CA GLN A 236 -42.15 -59.68 -16.51
C GLN A 236 -43.37 -60.00 -17.38
N HIS A 237 -43.12 -60.93 -18.30
CA HIS A 237 -44.09 -61.73 -19.01
C HIS A 237 -44.48 -62.90 -18.09
N GLU A 238 -45.75 -63.05 -17.74
CA GLU A 238 -46.42 -64.32 -17.41
C GLU A 238 -47.86 -64.15 -17.93
N ARG A 239 -48.20 -64.71 -19.11
CA ARG A 239 -48.78 -66.04 -19.35
C ARG A 239 -50.08 -66.28 -18.60
#